data_AF-A0A1F5SG17-F1
#
_entry.id   AF-A0A1F5SG17-F1
#
_cell.length_a   1.000
_cell.length_b   1.000
_cell.length_c   1.000
_cell.angle_alpha   90.00
_cell.angle_beta   90.00
_cell.angle_gamma   90.00
#
_symmetry.space_group_name_H-M   'P 1'
#
loop_
_entity.id
_entity.type
_entity.pdbx_description
1 polymer ?
#
loop_
_entity_poly.entity_id
_entity_poly.type
_entity_poly.pdbx_seq_one_letter_code
_entity_poly.pdbx_strand_id
1 'polypeptide(L)'
;MLEEFQKSIKAVLYDRLSSPLAGAFILSWFVWNWGLIYYILTGDETRYTIERIEYIKENFLSEKYILFFPLLSVIFLVFLYPFAANLVYRVMLMFNKQKRDIKIKIENDQCLTFRESVEIKETFRKQEEVFKKFNQDKDEKINILKRENDLLKNKIKKIENDNKRKELSPEEKAKIDKILIHNLGTKDDEFKKIIESKYNRHFLSMVKYINQGWGFGEDIDNNAVGFFIANDIIEQTNRASIYKLTTRGKEYLKYYYDNIETKN
;
A
#
# COMPACT_ATOMS: atom_id res chain seq x y z
N MET A 1 16.34 11.03 66.30
CA MET A 1 16.67 12.45 66.53
C MET A 1 17.13 13.16 65.25
N LEU A 2 18.40 13.07 64.83
CA LEU A 2 18.92 13.91 63.73
C LEU A 2 18.34 13.54 62.36
N GLU A 3 18.09 12.25 62.11
CA GLU A 3 17.38 11.78 60.89
C GLU A 3 15.91 12.20 60.86
N GLU A 4 15.23 12.20 62.02
CA GLU A 4 13.84 12.66 62.13
C GLU A 4 13.72 14.16 61.93
N PHE A 5 14.70 14.93 62.43
CA PHE A 5 14.85 16.36 62.14
C PHE A 5 15.12 16.63 60.66
N GLN A 6 16.00 15.83 60.02
CA GLN A 6 16.22 15.92 58.58
C GLN A 6 14.95 15.57 57.78
N LYS A 7 14.17 14.57 58.23
CA LYS A 7 12.94 14.12 57.59
C LYS A 7 11.80 15.14 57.75
N SER A 8 11.66 15.77 58.92
CA SER A 8 10.66 16.82 59.15
C SER A 8 11.01 18.11 58.41
N ILE A 9 12.29 18.52 58.37
CA ILE A 9 12.74 19.63 57.51
C ILE A 9 12.44 19.32 56.04
N LYS A 10 12.80 18.13 55.55
CA LYS A 10 12.51 17.72 54.16
C LYS A 10 11.01 17.74 53.86
N ALA A 11 10.15 17.26 54.76
CA ALA A 11 8.70 17.29 54.59
C ALA A 11 8.15 18.74 54.52
N VAL A 12 8.53 19.61 55.46
CA VAL A 12 8.08 21.01 55.48
C VAL A 12 8.61 21.81 54.29
N LEU A 13 9.87 21.57 53.89
CA LEU A 13 10.43 22.15 52.66
C LEU A 13 9.73 21.61 51.43
N TYR A 14 9.42 20.31 51.34
CA TYR A 14 8.70 19.75 50.19
C TYR A 14 7.29 20.33 50.07
N ASP A 15 6.50 20.38 51.14
CA ASP A 15 5.17 21.00 51.14
C ASP A 15 5.22 22.46 50.71
N ARG A 16 6.18 23.25 51.24
CA ARG A 16 6.25 24.69 50.95
C ARG A 16 6.91 25.02 49.61
N LEU A 17 7.89 24.23 49.15
CA LEU A 17 8.53 24.37 47.84
C LEU A 17 7.72 23.70 46.71
N SER A 18 6.71 22.87 47.02
CA SER A 18 5.77 22.33 46.03
C SER A 18 5.01 23.43 45.28
N SER A 19 4.84 24.61 45.91
CA SER A 19 4.34 25.81 45.27
C SER A 19 5.44 26.43 44.38
N PRO A 20 5.24 26.52 43.05
CA PRO A 20 6.24 27.10 42.15
C PRO A 20 6.60 28.55 42.50
N LEU A 21 5.64 29.29 43.09
CA LEU A 21 5.83 30.67 43.53
C LEU A 21 6.79 30.76 44.73
N ALA A 22 6.62 29.89 45.72
CA ALA A 22 7.43 29.89 46.94
C ALA A 22 8.86 29.38 46.65
N GLY A 23 8.99 28.33 45.84
CA GLY A 23 10.29 27.85 45.37
C GLY A 23 11.06 28.89 44.57
N ALA A 24 10.40 29.55 43.61
CA ALA A 24 10.99 30.64 42.85
C ALA A 24 11.36 31.84 43.73
N PHE A 25 10.54 32.18 44.73
CA PHE A 25 10.83 33.30 45.64
C PHE A 25 12.05 33.04 46.51
N ILE A 26 12.14 31.85 47.10
CA ILE A 26 13.30 31.47 47.90
C ILE A 26 14.56 31.51 47.04
N LEU A 27 14.57 30.85 45.87
CA LEU A 27 15.74 30.87 44.97
C LEU A 27 16.11 32.29 44.52
N SER A 28 15.14 33.13 44.17
CA SER A 28 15.41 34.51 43.77
C SER A 28 15.92 35.36 44.94
N TRP A 29 15.41 35.15 46.15
CA TRP A 29 15.90 35.80 47.37
C TRP A 29 17.38 35.45 47.63
N PHE A 30 17.74 34.17 47.50
CA PHE A 30 19.14 33.70 47.57
C PHE A 30 20.04 34.37 46.51
N VAL A 31 19.54 34.56 45.28
CA VAL A 31 20.28 35.22 44.19
C VAL A 31 20.48 36.72 44.46
N TRP A 32 19.46 37.45 44.94
CA TRP A 32 19.59 38.89 45.20
C TRP A 32 20.33 39.22 46.51
N ASN A 33 20.27 38.34 47.50
CA ASN A 33 20.89 38.53 48.81
C ASN A 33 22.19 37.70 48.97
N TRP A 34 22.80 37.29 47.86
CA TRP A 34 24.00 36.44 47.85
C TRP A 34 25.17 37.04 48.64
N GLY A 35 25.34 38.37 48.62
CA GLY A 35 26.38 39.08 49.38
C GLY A 35 26.19 39.01 50.90
N LEU A 36 24.93 39.04 51.37
CA LEU A 36 24.60 38.84 52.79
C LEU A 36 24.91 37.42 53.23
N ILE A 37 24.56 36.42 52.41
CA ILE A 37 24.84 35.02 52.68
C ILE A 37 26.35 34.76 52.68
N TYR A 38 27.08 35.32 51.71
CA TYR A 38 28.53 35.24 51.65
C TYR A 38 29.18 35.86 52.90
N TYR A 39 28.75 37.06 53.32
CA TYR A 39 29.27 37.73 54.51
C TYR A 39 29.01 36.94 55.81
N ILE A 40 27.82 36.33 55.95
CA ILE A 40 27.49 35.46 57.08
C ILE A 40 28.36 34.18 57.09
N LEU A 41 28.65 33.62 55.91
CA LEU A 41 29.44 32.37 55.79
C LEU A 41 30.96 32.60 55.90
N THR A 42 31.49 33.76 55.49
CA THR A 42 32.93 34.06 55.56
C THR A 42 33.37 34.71 56.86
N GLY A 43 32.45 35.25 57.65
CA GLY A 43 32.60 35.26 59.11
C GLY A 43 33.63 36.22 59.71
N ASP A 44 34.08 37.25 58.98
CA ASP A 44 34.81 38.40 59.53
C ASP A 44 36.33 38.23 59.36
N GLU A 45 37.13 37.84 60.37
CA GLU A 45 36.80 37.62 61.80
C GLU A 45 37.00 38.87 62.67
N THR A 46 37.43 39.98 62.07
CA THR A 46 38.04 41.14 62.73
C THR A 46 37.08 42.09 63.47
N ARG A 47 35.78 42.08 63.17
CA ARG A 47 34.79 42.99 63.79
C ARG A 47 34.07 42.35 64.97
N TYR A 48 33.67 43.17 65.96
CA TYR A 48 32.83 42.70 67.06
C TYR A 48 31.41 42.38 66.57
N THR A 49 30.73 41.40 67.19
CA THR A 49 29.42 40.89 66.75
C THR A 49 28.34 41.97 66.59
N ILE A 50 28.38 43.02 67.41
CA ILE A 50 27.43 44.15 67.35
C ILE A 50 27.65 44.97 66.06
N GLU A 51 28.90 45.34 65.77
CA GLU A 51 29.29 46.10 64.57
C GLU A 51 28.95 45.35 63.28
N ARG A 52 29.04 44.02 63.28
CA ARG A 52 28.62 43.19 62.13
C ARG A 52 27.11 43.27 61.88
N ILE A 53 26.30 43.29 62.94
CA ILE A 53 24.83 43.38 62.82
C ILE A 53 24.41 44.76 62.30
N GLU A 54 25.07 45.83 62.76
CA GLU A 54 24.83 47.19 62.27
C GLU A 54 25.26 47.33 60.80
N TYR A 55 26.45 46.84 60.45
CA TYR A 55 26.91 46.80 59.06
C TYR A 55 25.95 46.03 58.13
N ILE A 56 25.38 44.90 58.60
CA ILE A 56 24.36 44.15 57.86
C ILE A 56 23.07 44.98 57.67
N LYS A 57 22.59 45.65 58.73
CA LYS A 57 21.39 46.49 58.67
C LYS A 57 21.52 47.61 57.64
N GLU A 58 22.67 48.30 57.62
CA GLU A 58 22.88 49.44 56.74
C GLU A 58 23.14 49.05 55.28
N ASN A 59 23.91 47.98 55.03
CA ASN A 59 24.40 47.66 53.68
C ASN A 59 23.61 46.57 52.97
N PHE A 60 22.98 45.64 53.71
CA PHE A 60 22.33 44.46 53.12
C PHE A 60 20.83 44.36 53.39
N LEU A 61 20.28 44.98 54.45
CA LEU A 61 18.85 44.88 54.79
C LEU A 61 17.95 45.92 54.11
N SER A 62 18.32 46.40 52.91
CA SER A 62 17.46 47.30 52.15
C SER A 62 16.19 46.57 51.66
N GLU A 63 15.02 47.11 51.99
CA GLU A 63 13.70 46.53 51.66
C GLU A 63 13.54 46.16 50.17
N LYS A 64 14.18 46.95 49.28
CA LYS A 64 14.17 46.71 47.84
C LYS A 64 14.85 45.39 47.45
N TYR A 65 15.94 45.02 48.12
CA TYR A 65 16.71 43.81 47.82
C TYR A 65 16.20 42.58 48.59
N ILE A 66 15.62 42.78 49.76
CA ILE A 66 14.95 41.70 50.51
C ILE A 66 13.63 41.28 49.82
N LEU A 67 12.78 42.24 49.44
CA LEU A 67 11.40 41.93 49.05
C LEU A 67 11.11 42.23 47.58
N PHE A 68 11.41 43.46 47.13
CA PHE A 68 10.94 43.94 45.82
C PHE A 68 11.61 43.23 44.64
N PHE A 69 12.94 43.17 44.58
CA PHE A 69 13.67 42.52 43.49
C PHE A 69 13.41 41.00 43.42
N PRO A 70 13.40 40.24 44.53
CA PRO A 70 12.98 38.85 44.51
C PRO A 70 11.53 38.65 44.04
N LEU A 71 10.57 39.43 44.54
CA LEU A 71 9.16 39.32 44.14
C LEU A 71 8.96 39.62 42.65
N LEU A 72 9.61 40.68 42.14
CA LEU A 72 9.56 41.04 40.72
C LEU A 72 10.18 39.95 39.83
N SER A 73 11.28 39.37 40.27
CA SER A 73 11.94 38.25 39.58
C SER A 73 11.08 36.99 39.58
N VAL A 74 10.34 36.71 40.65
CA VAL A 74 9.35 35.62 40.70
C VAL A 74 8.21 35.85 39.72
N ILE A 75 7.67 37.07 39.65
CA ILE A 75 6.64 37.40 38.68
C ILE A 75 7.17 37.15 37.25
N PHE A 76 8.41 37.56 36.95
CA PHE A 76 9.05 37.29 35.66
C PHE A 76 9.29 35.79 35.41
N LEU A 77 9.81 35.04 36.38
CA LEU A 77 10.14 33.62 36.26
C LEU A 77 8.93 32.68 36.29
N VAL A 78 7.83 33.05 36.96
CA VAL A 78 6.62 32.22 37.04
C VAL A 78 5.65 32.56 35.92
N PHE A 79 5.51 33.84 35.53
CA PHE A 79 4.60 34.24 34.46
C PHE A 79 5.28 34.30 33.09
N LEU A 80 6.44 34.95 32.92
CA LEU A 80 7.01 35.14 31.58
C LEU A 80 7.75 33.89 31.05
N TYR A 81 8.44 33.14 31.90
CA TYR A 81 9.12 31.90 31.52
C TYR A 81 8.22 30.89 30.79
N PRO A 82 7.01 30.52 31.26
CA PRO A 82 6.17 29.58 30.52
C PRO A 82 5.70 30.13 29.16
N PHE A 83 5.51 31.45 28.99
CA PHE A 83 5.24 32.02 27.66
C PHE A 83 6.45 31.90 26.74
N ALA A 84 7.65 32.24 27.21
CA ALA A 84 8.89 32.10 26.45
C ALA A 84 9.17 30.63 26.07
N ALA A 85 9.05 29.71 27.03
CA ALA A 85 9.20 28.26 26.80
C ALA A 85 8.18 27.72 25.79
N ASN A 86 6.91 28.14 25.88
CA ASN A 86 5.88 27.77 24.91
C ASN A 86 6.14 28.34 23.51
N LEU A 87 6.70 29.55 23.39
CA LEU A 87 7.09 30.12 22.09
C LEU A 87 8.25 29.33 21.47
N VAL A 88 9.32 29.06 22.23
CA VAL A 88 10.45 28.23 21.79
C VAL A 88 9.97 26.83 21.38
N TYR A 89 9.08 26.22 22.17
CA TYR A 89 8.50 24.90 21.86
C TYR A 89 7.67 24.91 20.58
N ARG A 90 6.83 25.93 20.35
CA ARG A 90 6.07 26.09 19.09
C ARG A 90 6.98 26.23 17.87
N VAL A 91 8.05 27.04 17.99
CA VAL A 91 9.06 27.21 16.93
C VAL A 91 9.79 25.89 16.66
N MET A 92 10.18 25.16 17.72
CA MET A 92 10.81 23.84 17.60
C MET A 92 9.88 22.81 16.94
N LEU A 93 8.60 22.77 17.29
CA LEU A 93 7.61 21.92 16.63
C LEU A 93 7.44 22.27 15.14
N MET A 94 7.46 23.55 14.79
CA MET A 94 7.40 24.00 13.40
C MET A 94 8.62 23.52 12.59
N PHE A 95 9.83 23.68 13.12
CA PHE A 95 11.05 23.15 12.50
C PHE A 95 11.06 21.62 12.41
N ASN A 96 10.62 20.92 13.46
CA ASN A 96 10.52 19.46 13.44
C ASN A 96 9.51 18.96 12.40
N LYS A 97 8.38 19.65 12.24
CA LYS A 97 7.41 19.38 11.16
C LYS A 97 8.06 19.61 9.80
N GLN A 98 8.68 20.77 9.56
CA GLN A 98 9.37 21.06 8.29
C GLN A 98 10.44 20.02 7.96
N LYS A 99 11.29 19.65 8.93
CA LYS A 99 12.32 18.62 8.79
C LYS A 99 11.73 17.26 8.41
N ARG A 100 10.61 16.86 9.02
CA ARG A 100 9.88 15.63 8.68
C ARG A 100 9.29 15.71 7.28
N ASP A 101 8.64 16.81 6.93
CA ASP A 101 7.99 17.00 5.63
C ASP A 101 9.04 17.06 4.50
N ILE A 102 10.25 17.58 4.75
CA ILE A 102 11.41 17.50 3.86
C ILE A 102 11.94 16.06 3.77
N LYS A 103 12.09 15.36 4.91
CA LYS A 103 12.55 13.96 4.95
C LYS A 103 11.66 13.04 4.10
N ILE A 104 10.33 13.15 4.26
CA ILE A 104 9.34 12.38 3.48
C ILE A 104 9.48 12.65 1.96
N LYS A 105 9.75 13.90 1.57
CA LYS A 105 9.98 14.25 0.15
C LYS A 105 11.28 13.72 -0.43
N ILE A 106 12.33 13.58 0.39
CA ILE A 106 13.65 13.11 -0.06
C ILE A 106 13.69 11.58 -0.12
N GLU A 107 13.16 10.91 0.91
CA GLU A 107 13.23 9.45 1.04
C GLU A 107 12.12 8.72 0.28
N ASN A 108 11.12 9.44 -0.26
CA ASN A 108 9.85 8.93 -0.82
C ASN A 108 9.02 8.04 0.14
N ASP A 109 9.48 7.88 1.38
CA ASP A 109 8.87 7.03 2.40
C ASP A 109 7.69 7.79 3.06
N GLN A 110 6.51 7.62 2.48
CA GLN A 110 5.28 8.25 2.97
C GLN A 110 4.74 7.54 4.22
N CYS A 111 5.22 7.97 5.38
CA CYS A 111 4.55 7.68 6.66
C CYS A 111 3.15 8.31 6.68
N LEU A 112 2.13 7.50 6.40
CA LEU A 112 0.72 7.86 6.48
C LEU A 112 0.39 8.45 7.87
N THR A 113 -0.31 9.58 7.89
CA THR A 113 -0.90 10.11 9.11
C THR A 113 -2.04 9.23 9.59
N PHE A 114 -2.42 9.34 10.86
CA PHE A 114 -3.52 8.56 11.42
C PHE A 114 -4.83 8.72 10.63
N ARG A 115 -5.13 9.93 10.13
CA ARG A 115 -6.34 10.21 9.32
C ARG A 115 -6.31 9.48 7.98
N GLU A 116 -5.21 9.58 7.25
CA GLU A 116 -5.02 8.87 5.97
C GLU A 116 -5.07 7.35 6.17
N SER A 117 -4.52 6.84 7.29
CA SER A 117 -4.59 5.42 7.63
C SER A 117 -6.02 4.91 7.90
N VAL A 118 -6.91 5.77 8.40
CA VAL A 118 -8.34 5.45 8.59
C VAL A 118 -9.09 5.51 7.25
N GLU A 119 -8.85 6.55 6.44
CA GLU A 119 -9.46 6.72 5.12
C GLU A 119 -9.09 5.57 4.15
N ILE A 120 -7.82 5.13 4.17
CA ILE A 120 -7.38 3.95 3.41
C ILE A 120 -8.10 2.68 3.89
N LYS A 121 -8.25 2.48 5.21
CA LYS A 121 -9.01 1.32 5.73
C LYS A 121 -10.48 1.34 5.33
N GLU A 122 -11.12 2.51 5.35
CA GLU A 122 -12.51 2.64 4.89
C GLU A 122 -12.68 2.40 3.40
N THR A 123 -11.75 2.90 2.56
CA THR A 123 -11.81 2.67 1.11
C THR A 123 -11.55 1.21 0.76
N PHE A 124 -10.60 0.54 1.45
CA PHE A 124 -10.41 -0.91 1.33
C PHE A 124 -11.68 -1.69 1.73
N ARG A 125 -12.32 -1.35 2.85
CA ARG A 125 -13.56 -2.04 3.28
C ARG A 125 -14.69 -1.87 2.26
N LYS A 126 -14.86 -0.67 1.70
CA LYS A 126 -15.85 -0.40 0.63
C LYS A 126 -15.52 -1.21 -0.64
N GLN A 127 -14.25 -1.33 -1.03
CA GLN A 127 -13.84 -2.16 -2.17
C GLN A 127 -14.08 -3.65 -1.91
N GLU A 128 -13.81 -4.15 -0.70
CA GLU A 128 -14.08 -5.53 -0.30
C GLU A 128 -15.58 -5.85 -0.34
N GLU A 129 -16.44 -4.95 0.17
CA GLU A 129 -17.90 -5.07 0.09
C GLU A 129 -18.40 -5.12 -1.37
N VAL A 130 -17.83 -4.31 -2.27
CA VAL A 130 -18.15 -4.32 -3.71
C VAL A 130 -17.65 -5.61 -4.39
N PHE A 131 -16.42 -6.05 -4.09
CA PHE A 131 -15.84 -7.27 -4.66
C PHE A 131 -16.61 -8.51 -4.21
N LYS A 132 -17.06 -8.54 -2.95
CA LYS A 132 -17.91 -9.62 -2.42
C LYS A 132 -19.24 -9.72 -3.16
N LYS A 133 -19.94 -8.59 -3.38
CA LYS A 133 -21.17 -8.56 -4.18
C LYS A 133 -20.93 -9.05 -5.61
N PHE A 134 -19.89 -8.53 -6.28
CA PHE A 134 -19.54 -8.92 -7.64
C PHE A 134 -19.24 -10.42 -7.79
N ASN A 135 -18.63 -11.05 -6.77
CA ASN A 135 -18.43 -12.50 -6.75
C ASN A 135 -19.73 -13.27 -6.51
N GLN A 136 -20.63 -12.78 -5.63
CA GLN A 136 -21.96 -13.36 -5.44
C GLN A 136 -22.77 -13.33 -6.75
N ASP A 137 -22.81 -12.19 -7.44
CA ASP A 137 -23.49 -12.03 -8.75
C ASP A 137 -22.92 -13.01 -9.80
N LYS A 138 -21.60 -13.23 -9.79
CA LYS A 138 -20.94 -14.21 -10.65
C LYS A 138 -21.30 -15.65 -10.30
N ASP A 139 -21.30 -16.02 -9.03
CA ASP A 139 -21.65 -17.37 -8.57
C ASP A 139 -23.12 -17.69 -8.88
N GLU A 140 -24.03 -16.73 -8.70
CA GLU A 140 -25.42 -16.85 -9.15
C GLU A 140 -25.51 -17.09 -10.66
N LYS A 141 -24.79 -16.29 -11.47
CA LYS A 141 -24.78 -16.44 -12.93
C LYS A 141 -24.16 -17.78 -13.38
N ILE A 142 -23.12 -18.25 -12.71
CA ILE A 142 -22.53 -19.59 -12.93
C ILE A 142 -23.56 -20.68 -12.60
N ASN A 143 -24.31 -20.54 -11.52
CA ASN A 143 -25.33 -21.51 -11.13
C ASN A 143 -26.53 -21.53 -12.11
N ILE A 144 -26.93 -20.37 -12.66
CA ILE A 144 -27.92 -20.28 -13.74
C ILE A 144 -27.40 -21.01 -15.00
N LEU A 145 -26.19 -20.68 -15.46
CA LEU A 145 -25.59 -21.29 -16.65
C LEU A 145 -25.36 -22.81 -16.49
N LYS A 146 -25.06 -23.30 -15.28
CA LYS A 146 -25.00 -24.74 -14.98
C LYS A 146 -26.38 -25.40 -15.14
N ARG A 147 -27.43 -24.81 -14.56
CA ARG A 147 -28.82 -25.31 -14.71
C ARG A 147 -29.25 -25.34 -16.18
N GLU A 148 -28.94 -24.31 -16.95
CA GLU A 148 -29.23 -24.27 -18.40
C GLU A 148 -28.48 -25.37 -19.16
N ASN A 149 -27.18 -25.56 -18.87
CA ASN A 149 -26.40 -26.65 -19.47
C ASN A 149 -26.95 -28.04 -19.11
N ASP A 150 -27.39 -28.26 -17.88
CA ASP A 150 -27.97 -29.54 -17.47
C ASP A 150 -29.35 -29.78 -18.09
N LEU A 151 -30.17 -28.73 -18.22
CA LEU A 151 -31.42 -28.77 -18.99
C LEU A 151 -31.18 -29.10 -20.47
N LEU A 152 -30.18 -28.47 -21.10
CA LEU A 152 -29.81 -28.74 -22.49
C LEU A 152 -29.27 -30.16 -22.67
N LYS A 153 -28.37 -30.64 -21.80
CA LYS A 153 -27.90 -32.04 -21.79
C LYS A 153 -29.05 -33.03 -21.64
N ASN A 154 -30.03 -32.74 -20.77
CA ASN A 154 -31.20 -33.59 -20.59
C ASN A 154 -32.15 -33.55 -21.80
N LYS A 155 -32.28 -32.42 -22.50
CA LYS A 155 -32.97 -32.34 -23.80
C LYS A 155 -32.26 -33.15 -24.88
N ILE A 156 -30.94 -33.03 -24.99
CA ILE A 156 -30.11 -33.82 -25.93
C ILE A 156 -30.30 -35.32 -25.67
N LYS A 157 -30.15 -35.78 -24.41
CA LYS A 157 -30.38 -37.19 -24.05
C LYS A 157 -31.79 -37.69 -24.38
N LYS A 158 -32.82 -36.85 -24.25
CA LYS A 158 -34.18 -37.21 -24.68
C LYS A 158 -34.24 -37.38 -26.20
N ILE A 159 -33.73 -36.42 -26.96
CA ILE A 159 -33.67 -36.48 -28.44
C ILE A 159 -32.87 -37.70 -28.92
N GLU A 160 -31.73 -38.01 -28.29
CA GLU A 160 -30.94 -39.22 -28.58
C GLU A 160 -31.72 -40.51 -28.32
N ASN A 161 -32.48 -40.58 -27.21
CA ASN A 161 -33.31 -41.75 -26.88
C ASN A 161 -34.54 -41.86 -27.79
N ASP A 162 -35.16 -40.74 -28.19
CA ASP A 162 -36.27 -40.71 -29.13
C ASP A 162 -35.82 -41.09 -30.54
N ASN A 163 -34.60 -40.68 -30.94
CA ASN A 163 -33.96 -41.12 -32.18
C ASN A 163 -33.55 -42.61 -32.12
N LYS A 164 -33.09 -43.13 -30.98
CA LYS A 164 -32.89 -44.59 -30.77
C LYS A 164 -34.19 -45.39 -30.80
N ARG A 165 -35.34 -44.80 -30.48
CA ARG A 165 -36.66 -45.44 -30.64
C ARG A 165 -37.16 -45.37 -32.08
N LYS A 166 -36.69 -44.41 -32.87
CA LYS A 166 -36.84 -44.36 -34.33
C LYS A 166 -35.63 -45.00 -35.02
N GLU A 167 -35.39 -46.29 -34.79
CA GLU A 167 -34.50 -47.03 -35.71
C GLU A 167 -35.20 -47.15 -37.06
N LEU A 168 -34.80 -46.29 -38.02
CA LEU A 168 -35.24 -46.36 -39.41
C LEU A 168 -34.92 -47.72 -40.01
N SER A 169 -35.76 -48.16 -40.95
CA SER A 169 -35.61 -49.42 -41.69
C SER A 169 -34.20 -49.53 -42.30
N PRO A 170 -33.60 -50.74 -42.40
CA PRO A 170 -32.32 -50.94 -43.08
C PRO A 170 -32.26 -50.31 -44.49
N GLU A 171 -33.40 -50.25 -45.18
CA GLU A 171 -33.55 -49.66 -46.52
C GLU A 171 -33.37 -48.13 -46.55
N GLU A 172 -33.74 -47.44 -45.47
CA GLU A 172 -33.61 -45.98 -45.35
C GLU A 172 -32.18 -45.57 -44.98
N LYS A 173 -31.52 -46.36 -44.11
CA LYS A 173 -30.09 -46.19 -43.77
C LYS A 173 -29.21 -46.28 -45.03
N ALA A 174 -29.46 -47.26 -45.90
CA ALA A 174 -28.73 -47.44 -47.17
C ALA A 174 -28.90 -46.26 -48.16
N LYS A 175 -30.00 -45.51 -48.10
CA LYS A 175 -30.18 -44.26 -48.86
C LYS A 175 -29.39 -43.10 -48.28
N ILE A 176 -29.32 -43.00 -46.95
CA ILE A 176 -28.64 -41.91 -46.24
C ILE A 176 -27.11 -42.05 -46.35
N ASP A 177 -26.56 -43.26 -46.24
CA ASP A 177 -25.11 -43.49 -46.39
C ASP A 177 -24.60 -43.12 -47.79
N LYS A 178 -25.38 -43.37 -48.85
CA LYS A 178 -25.06 -42.91 -50.21
C LYS A 178 -25.04 -41.38 -50.36
N ILE A 179 -25.77 -40.65 -49.52
CA ILE A 179 -25.81 -39.17 -49.53
C ILE A 179 -24.68 -38.58 -48.67
N LEU A 180 -24.30 -39.26 -47.58
CA LEU A 180 -23.20 -38.83 -46.70
C LEU A 180 -21.82 -39.01 -47.35
N ILE A 181 -21.59 -40.11 -48.08
CA ILE A 181 -20.33 -40.35 -48.79
C ILE A 181 -20.05 -39.28 -49.86
N HIS A 182 -21.08 -38.63 -50.41
CA HIS A 182 -20.90 -37.55 -51.38
C HIS A 182 -20.47 -36.19 -50.76
N ASN A 183 -20.66 -36.00 -49.44
CA ASN A 183 -20.53 -34.70 -48.77
C ASN A 183 -19.37 -34.59 -47.75
N LEU A 184 -18.54 -35.61 -47.60
CA LEU A 184 -17.38 -35.63 -46.67
C LEU A 184 -16.11 -34.93 -47.19
N GLY A 185 -16.23 -34.01 -48.16
CA GLY A 185 -15.12 -33.30 -48.81
C GLY A 185 -14.86 -31.89 -48.28
N THR A 186 -15.06 -31.60 -46.98
CA THR A 186 -15.11 -30.21 -46.48
C THR A 186 -13.92 -29.76 -45.62
N LYS A 187 -13.38 -30.58 -44.70
CA LYS A 187 -12.25 -30.16 -43.85
C LYS A 187 -10.88 -30.31 -44.53
N ASP A 188 -10.59 -31.47 -45.10
CA ASP A 188 -9.25 -31.74 -45.68
C ASP A 188 -8.95 -30.86 -46.89
N ASP A 189 -9.96 -30.55 -47.70
CA ASP A 189 -9.80 -29.69 -48.89
C ASP A 189 -9.62 -28.20 -48.54
N GLU A 190 -10.03 -27.76 -47.34
CA GLU A 190 -9.69 -26.43 -46.83
C GLU A 190 -8.23 -26.37 -46.37
N PHE A 191 -7.74 -27.38 -45.64
CA PHE A 191 -6.35 -27.42 -45.21
C PHE A 191 -5.35 -27.62 -46.37
N LYS A 192 -5.70 -28.40 -47.41
CA LYS A 192 -4.91 -28.47 -48.66
C LYS A 192 -4.72 -27.10 -49.32
N LYS A 193 -5.79 -26.29 -49.43
CA LYS A 193 -5.71 -24.94 -50.02
C LYS A 193 -4.79 -24.00 -49.23
N ILE A 194 -4.73 -24.14 -47.91
CA ILE A 194 -3.80 -23.38 -47.06
C ILE A 194 -2.35 -23.85 -47.30
N ILE A 195 -2.13 -25.16 -47.45
CA ILE A 195 -0.83 -25.77 -47.73
C ILE A 195 -0.27 -25.38 -49.11
N GLU A 196 -1.13 -25.37 -50.13
CA GLU A 196 -0.81 -24.98 -51.51
C GLU A 196 -0.59 -23.46 -51.66
N SER A 197 -0.94 -22.67 -50.65
CA SER A 197 -0.74 -21.23 -50.68
C SER A 197 0.75 -20.84 -50.62
N LYS A 198 1.11 -19.77 -51.34
CA LYS A 198 2.46 -19.16 -51.28
C LYS A 198 2.89 -18.73 -49.85
N TYR A 199 1.95 -18.63 -48.92
CA TYR A 199 2.19 -18.22 -47.54
C TYR A 199 2.56 -19.39 -46.62
N ASN A 200 2.30 -20.64 -47.01
CA ASN A 200 2.60 -21.83 -46.22
C ASN A 200 4.09 -21.94 -45.84
N ARG A 201 4.99 -21.44 -46.69
CA ARG A 201 6.44 -21.36 -46.42
C ARG A 201 6.81 -20.64 -45.12
N HIS A 202 5.96 -19.74 -44.63
CA HIS A 202 6.17 -18.96 -43.40
C HIS A 202 5.58 -19.63 -42.15
N PHE A 203 4.78 -20.69 -42.32
CA PHE A 203 3.99 -21.28 -41.23
C PHE A 203 4.85 -21.82 -40.08
N LEU A 204 5.90 -22.59 -40.37
CA LEU A 204 6.77 -23.13 -39.33
C LEU A 204 7.57 -22.03 -38.60
N SER A 205 8.00 -20.98 -39.31
CA SER A 205 8.63 -19.81 -38.68
C SER A 205 7.65 -19.10 -37.74
N MET A 206 6.40 -18.87 -38.15
CA MET A 206 5.36 -18.31 -37.29
C MET A 206 5.11 -19.18 -36.05
N VAL A 207 4.99 -20.50 -36.21
CA VAL A 207 4.81 -21.43 -35.07
C VAL A 207 5.99 -21.37 -34.10
N LYS A 208 7.23 -21.24 -34.61
CA LYS A 208 8.42 -21.03 -33.79
C LYS A 208 8.35 -19.74 -32.97
N TYR A 209 8.02 -18.60 -33.59
CA TYR A 209 7.86 -17.31 -32.89
C TYR A 209 6.75 -17.37 -31.83
N ILE A 210 5.59 -17.97 -32.16
CA ILE A 210 4.46 -18.17 -31.24
C ILE A 210 4.91 -19.00 -30.01
N ASN A 211 5.61 -20.11 -30.23
CA ASN A 211 6.09 -20.98 -29.15
C ASN A 211 7.18 -20.31 -28.28
N GLN A 212 7.94 -19.37 -28.85
CA GLN A 212 8.93 -18.55 -28.13
C GLN A 212 8.29 -17.34 -27.40
N GLY A 213 7.00 -17.08 -27.61
CA GLY A 213 6.29 -15.93 -27.05
C GLY A 213 6.73 -14.59 -27.64
N TRP A 214 7.34 -14.62 -28.83
CA TRP A 214 7.88 -13.45 -29.53
C TRP A 214 6.91 -12.96 -30.61
N GLY A 215 7.06 -11.69 -30.99
CA GLY A 215 6.43 -11.19 -32.21
C GLY A 215 7.14 -11.72 -33.45
N PHE A 216 6.43 -11.72 -34.58
CA PHE A 216 7.00 -12.10 -35.87
C PHE A 216 8.10 -11.12 -36.29
N GLY A 217 9.22 -11.66 -36.79
CA GLY A 217 10.33 -10.88 -37.31
C GLY A 217 10.08 -10.35 -38.73
N GLU A 218 11.03 -9.58 -39.25
CA GLU A 218 11.01 -9.04 -40.61
C GLU A 218 11.11 -10.13 -41.70
N ASP A 219 11.47 -11.36 -41.32
CA ASP A 219 11.47 -12.55 -42.19
C ASP A 219 10.06 -13.02 -42.58
N ILE A 220 9.02 -12.57 -41.85
CA ILE A 220 7.62 -12.94 -42.07
C ILE A 220 6.88 -11.83 -42.81
N ASP A 221 6.34 -12.18 -43.98
CA ASP A 221 5.47 -11.30 -44.77
C ASP A 221 4.18 -10.99 -43.99
N ASN A 222 3.89 -9.69 -43.78
CA ASN A 222 2.65 -9.23 -43.14
C ASN A 222 1.38 -9.78 -43.83
N ASN A 223 1.42 -10.02 -45.15
CA ASN A 223 0.32 -10.66 -45.88
C ASN A 223 0.13 -12.12 -45.49
N ALA A 224 1.20 -12.83 -45.13
CA ALA A 224 1.12 -14.19 -44.60
C ALA A 224 0.46 -14.19 -43.22
N VAL A 225 0.82 -13.25 -42.35
CA VAL A 225 0.17 -13.07 -41.03
C VAL A 225 -1.33 -12.83 -41.21
N GLY A 226 -1.72 -11.88 -42.07
CA GLY A 226 -3.12 -11.60 -42.39
C GLY A 226 -3.85 -12.81 -42.97
N PHE A 227 -3.19 -13.60 -43.82
CA PHE A 227 -3.75 -14.84 -44.39
C PHE A 227 -4.05 -15.90 -43.31
N PHE A 228 -3.14 -16.15 -42.38
CA PHE A 228 -3.38 -17.13 -41.31
C PHE A 228 -4.39 -16.65 -40.26
N ILE A 229 -4.54 -15.33 -40.05
CA ILE A 229 -5.63 -14.76 -39.25
C ILE A 229 -6.98 -14.95 -39.97
N ALA A 230 -7.05 -14.63 -41.27
CA ALA A 230 -8.28 -14.75 -42.06
C ALA A 230 -8.79 -16.20 -42.20
N ASN A 231 -7.89 -17.18 -42.12
CA ASN A 231 -8.22 -18.61 -42.12
C ASN A 231 -8.41 -19.21 -40.71
N ASP A 232 -8.48 -18.37 -39.66
CA ASP A 232 -8.66 -18.79 -38.27
C ASP A 232 -7.59 -19.81 -37.80
N ILE A 233 -6.34 -19.65 -38.25
CA ILE A 233 -5.19 -20.50 -37.86
C ILE A 233 -4.44 -19.86 -36.68
N ILE A 234 -4.24 -18.54 -36.72
CA ILE A 234 -3.62 -17.77 -35.64
C ILE A 234 -4.52 -16.60 -35.24
N GLU A 235 -4.45 -16.20 -33.98
CA GLU A 235 -5.15 -15.04 -33.43
C GLU A 235 -4.18 -14.17 -32.63
N GLN A 236 -4.41 -12.85 -32.62
CA GLN A 236 -3.62 -11.92 -31.83
C GLN A 236 -4.04 -11.97 -30.35
N THR A 237 -3.06 -11.85 -29.44
CA THR A 237 -3.33 -11.77 -27.99
C THR A 237 -3.54 -10.31 -27.55
N ASN A 238 -3.95 -10.11 -26.29
CA ASN A 238 -4.11 -8.78 -25.69
C ASN A 238 -2.79 -7.97 -25.61
N ARG A 239 -1.64 -8.56 -25.94
CA ARG A 239 -0.36 -7.87 -26.06
C ARG A 239 -0.06 -7.62 -27.53
N ALA A 240 0.25 -6.37 -27.87
CA ALA A 240 0.64 -5.98 -29.22
C ALA A 240 1.75 -6.91 -29.75
N SER A 241 1.64 -7.27 -31.02
CA SER A 241 2.56 -8.15 -31.75
C SER A 241 2.72 -9.60 -31.25
N ILE A 242 2.02 -10.06 -30.20
CA ILE A 242 2.08 -11.47 -29.75
C ILE A 242 0.84 -12.24 -30.24
N TYR A 243 1.07 -13.41 -30.83
CA TYR A 243 0.05 -14.28 -31.44
C TYR A 243 -0.04 -15.66 -30.77
N LYS A 244 -1.15 -16.37 -30.96
CA LYS A 244 -1.35 -17.77 -30.53
C LYS A 244 -2.08 -18.58 -31.60
N LEU A 245 -1.88 -19.90 -31.59
CA LEU A 245 -2.65 -20.85 -32.40
C LEU A 245 -4.07 -21.02 -31.84
N THR A 246 -5.07 -20.91 -32.71
CA THR A 246 -6.48 -21.20 -32.39
C THR A 246 -6.69 -22.72 -32.24
N THR A 247 -7.91 -23.16 -31.92
CA THR A 247 -8.27 -24.60 -31.97
C THR A 247 -8.09 -25.16 -33.38
N ARG A 248 -8.57 -24.44 -34.40
CA ARG A 248 -8.43 -24.79 -35.83
C ARG A 248 -6.97 -24.77 -36.27
N GLY A 249 -6.16 -23.84 -35.78
CA GLY A 249 -4.72 -23.78 -36.03
C GLY A 249 -3.94 -24.98 -35.47
N LYS A 250 -4.39 -25.56 -34.35
CA LYS A 250 -3.83 -26.81 -33.81
C LYS A 250 -4.23 -28.03 -34.64
N GLU A 251 -5.48 -28.08 -35.13
CA GLU A 251 -5.92 -29.10 -36.10
C GLU A 251 -5.08 -29.02 -37.40
N TYR A 252 -4.86 -27.80 -37.92
CA TYR A 252 -4.03 -27.56 -39.10
C TYR A 252 -2.55 -27.93 -38.87
N LEU A 253 -1.97 -27.56 -37.71
CA LEU A 253 -0.59 -27.93 -37.37
C LEU A 253 -0.41 -29.45 -37.32
N LYS A 254 -1.37 -30.18 -36.75
CA LYS A 254 -1.37 -31.65 -36.77
C LYS A 254 -1.44 -32.18 -38.20
N TYR A 255 -2.38 -31.68 -39.01
CA TYR A 255 -2.53 -32.06 -40.41
C TYR A 255 -1.26 -31.81 -41.23
N TYR A 256 -0.58 -30.68 -41.00
CA TYR A 256 0.68 -30.29 -41.63
C TYR A 256 1.78 -31.33 -41.34
N TYR A 257 1.97 -31.71 -40.08
CA TYR A 257 2.94 -32.74 -39.70
C TYR A 257 2.59 -34.11 -40.29
N ASP A 258 1.32 -34.53 -40.19
CA ASP A 258 0.86 -35.84 -40.68
C ASP A 258 1.07 -36.00 -42.21
N ASN A 259 0.97 -34.91 -43.00
CA ASN A 259 0.95 -34.96 -44.47
C ASN A 259 2.21 -34.43 -45.20
N ILE A 260 3.03 -33.59 -44.55
CA ILE A 260 4.17 -32.90 -45.20
C ILE A 260 5.52 -33.28 -44.58
N GLU A 261 5.65 -33.28 -43.25
CA GLU A 261 6.92 -33.60 -42.59
C GLU A 261 7.31 -35.08 -42.76
N THR A 262 6.33 -35.95 -43.00
CA THR A 262 6.52 -37.37 -43.32
C THR A 262 6.97 -37.67 -44.76
N LYS A 263 7.21 -36.65 -45.60
CA LYS A 263 7.54 -36.79 -47.03
C LYS A 263 8.88 -36.16 -47.46
N ASN A 264 9.65 -35.58 -46.54
CA ASN A 264 11.01 -35.06 -46.76
C ASN A 264 12.01 -35.79 -45.88
#